data_AF-A0A8X6MJ42-F1
#
_entry.id   AF-A0A8X6MJ42-F1
#
_cell.length_a   1.000
_cell.length_b   1.000
_cell.length_c   1.000
_cell.angle_alpha   90.00
_cell.angle_beta   90.00
_cell.angle_gamma   90.00
#
_symmetry.space_group_name_H-M   'P 1'
#
loop_
_entity.id
_entity.type
_entity.pdbx_description
1 polymer ?
#
loop_
_entity_poly.entity_id
_entity_poly.type
_entity_poly.pdbx_seq_one_letter_code
_entity_poly.pdbx_strand_id
1 'polypeptide(L)'
;MPKWCACYDKERMITSPSKSTKSCECYLARSVALLSEKPACEVPVCLRGGKFQKRQCCEQTRKCRCVNETTGETVVPDTANMNLNCE
;
A
#
# COMPACT_ATOMS: atom_id res chain seq x y z
N MET A 1 5.63 -21.90 -19.85
CA MET A 1 5.53 -21.89 -18.37
C MET A 1 4.90 -20.57 -17.92
N PRO A 2 3.98 -20.56 -16.93
CA PRO A 2 3.40 -19.33 -16.44
C PRO A 2 4.44 -18.47 -15.71
N LYS A 3 4.61 -17.22 -16.15
CA LYS A 3 5.47 -16.23 -15.46
C LYS A 3 4.75 -15.70 -14.21
N TRP A 4 5.51 -15.51 -13.14
CA TRP A 4 5.05 -14.94 -11.87
C TRP A 4 6.11 -14.00 -11.33
N CYS A 5 5.69 -13.08 -10.46
CA CYS A 5 6.58 -12.18 -9.73
C CYS A 5 6.31 -12.30 -8.23
N ALA A 6 7.35 -12.11 -7.42
CA ALA A 6 7.29 -12.01 -5.96
C ALA A 6 8.16 -10.82 -5.52
N CYS A 7 7.82 -10.20 -4.40
CA CYS A 7 8.58 -9.09 -3.84
C CYS A 7 9.43 -9.58 -2.67
N TYR A 8 10.65 -9.07 -2.58
CA TYR A 8 11.63 -9.40 -1.55
C TYR A 8 12.14 -8.11 -0.92
N ASP A 9 12.41 -8.13 0.38
CA ASP A 9 13.31 -7.18 1.01
C ASP A 9 14.74 -7.77 1.01
N LYS A 10 15.65 -7.20 1.81
CA LYS A 10 17.04 -7.67 1.89
C LYS A 10 17.18 -9.07 2.50
N GLU A 11 16.18 -9.54 3.25
CA GLU A 11 16.30 -10.74 4.09
C GLU A 11 15.30 -11.83 3.69
N ARG A 12 14.10 -11.45 3.20
CA ARG A 12 12.99 -12.38 3.01
C ARG A 12 12.08 -12.02 1.86
N MET A 13 11.31 -13.03 1.45
CA MET A 13 10.17 -12.86 0.57
C MET A 13 9.02 -12.20 1.35
N ILE A 14 8.54 -11.06 0.86
CA ILE A 14 7.44 -10.29 1.47
C ILE A 14 6.09 -10.75 0.92
N THR A 15 6.04 -11.15 -0.35
CA THR A 15 4.81 -11.61 -1.01
C THR A 15 5.01 -12.96 -1.68
N SER A 16 4.00 -13.83 -1.58
CA SER A 16 4.02 -15.09 -2.31
C SER A 16 4.03 -14.86 -3.83
N PRO A 17 4.69 -15.73 -4.61
CA PRO A 17 4.67 -15.72 -6.06
C PRO A 17 3.26 -15.57 -6.66
N SER A 18 3.07 -14.57 -7.51
CA SER A 18 1.78 -14.32 -8.15
C SER A 18 1.93 -13.78 -9.56
N LYS A 19 0.99 -14.17 -10.44
CA LYS A 19 0.89 -13.61 -11.81
C LYS A 19 0.38 -12.16 -11.80
N SER A 20 -0.31 -11.76 -10.73
CA SER A 20 -0.91 -10.44 -10.58
C SER A 20 0.07 -9.40 -10.07
N THR A 21 1.17 -9.80 -9.41
CA THR A 21 2.20 -8.87 -8.93
C THR A 21 2.91 -8.22 -10.11
N LYS A 22 2.88 -6.89 -10.19
CA LYS A 22 3.51 -6.07 -11.23
C LYS A 22 4.46 -5.00 -10.67
N SER A 23 4.38 -4.75 -9.37
CA SER A 23 5.07 -3.68 -8.64
C SER A 23 5.32 -4.16 -7.21
N CYS A 24 6.32 -3.59 -6.54
CA CYS A 24 6.70 -3.94 -5.16
C CYS A 24 6.72 -2.74 -4.21
N GLU A 25 6.51 -1.53 -4.72
CA GLU A 25 6.64 -0.25 -4.03
C GLU A 25 5.74 -0.19 -2.79
N CYS A 26 4.45 -0.52 -2.92
CA CYS A 26 3.55 -0.54 -1.76
C CYS A 26 3.86 -1.69 -0.80
N TYR A 27 4.18 -2.88 -1.32
CA TYR A 27 4.48 -4.04 -0.45
C TYR A 27 5.75 -3.82 0.37
N LEU A 28 6.77 -3.18 -0.21
CA LEU A 28 7.99 -2.78 0.48
C LEU A 28 7.69 -1.73 1.55
N ALA A 29 6.97 -0.66 1.21
CA ALA A 29 6.55 0.36 2.18
C ALA A 29 5.74 -0.23 3.33
N ARG A 30 4.83 -1.17 3.03
CA ARG A 30 4.05 -1.91 4.01
C ARG A 30 4.93 -2.76 4.92
N SER A 31 5.88 -3.51 4.37
CA SER A 31 6.83 -4.33 5.16
C SER A 31 7.65 -3.45 6.10
N VAL A 32 8.19 -2.34 5.60
CA VAL A 32 8.96 -1.38 6.41
C VAL A 32 8.11 -0.78 7.53
N ALA A 33 6.87 -0.38 7.25
CA ALA A 33 5.96 0.16 8.27
C ALA A 33 5.64 -0.87 9.37
N LEU A 34 5.39 -2.12 9.00
CA LEU A 34 5.13 -3.20 9.96
C LEU A 34 6.36 -3.55 10.80
N LEU A 35 7.55 -3.63 10.18
CA LEU A 35 8.81 -3.88 10.88
C LEU A 35 9.22 -2.73 11.81
N SER A 36 8.81 -1.51 11.48
CA SER A 36 9.05 -0.32 12.31
C SER A 36 7.94 -0.06 13.33
N GLU A 37 7.02 -1.03 13.53
CA GLU A 37 5.88 -0.96 14.45
C GLU A 37 5.04 0.32 14.29
N LYS A 38 4.88 0.76 13.05
CA LYS A 38 4.08 1.94 12.76
C LYS A 38 2.61 1.72 13.13
N PRO A 39 1.89 2.78 13.54
CA PRO A 39 0.46 2.71 13.74
C PRO A 39 -0.24 2.12 12.50
N ALA A 40 -1.30 1.36 12.71
CA ALA A 40 -2.04 0.70 11.61
C ALA A 40 -2.48 1.70 10.51
N CYS A 41 -2.70 2.96 10.86
CA CYS A 41 -3.08 4.03 9.94
C CYS A 41 -1.93 4.59 9.09
N GLU A 42 -0.68 4.35 9.47
CA GLU A 42 0.50 4.64 8.67
C GLU A 42 0.89 3.46 7.77
N VAL A 43 0.35 2.25 8.01
CA VAL A 43 0.60 1.08 7.18
C VAL A 43 -0.22 1.20 5.88
N PRO A 44 0.42 1.32 4.70
CA PRO A 44 -0.29 1.54 3.46
C PRO A 44 -1.08 0.30 3.01
N VAL A 45 -2.26 0.56 2.44
CA VAL A 45 -3.09 -0.43 1.77
C VAL A 45 -2.65 -0.57 0.31
N CYS A 46 -2.38 -1.81 -0.11
CA CYS A 46 -1.88 -2.11 -1.44
C CYS A 46 -2.95 -2.75 -2.31
N LEU A 47 -2.95 -2.40 -3.60
CA LEU A 47 -3.64 -3.16 -4.63
C LEU A 47 -2.95 -4.51 -4.83
N ARG A 48 -3.70 -5.48 -5.36
CA ARG A 48 -3.16 -6.83 -5.65
C ARG A 48 -1.91 -6.80 -6.54
N GLY A 49 -1.80 -5.79 -7.41
CA GLY A 49 -0.66 -5.58 -8.29
C GLY A 49 0.62 -5.08 -7.60
N GLY A 50 0.54 -4.66 -6.34
CA GLY A 50 1.66 -4.14 -5.55
C GLY A 50 1.85 -2.63 -5.59
N LYS A 51 0.97 -1.93 -6.31
CA LYS A 51 0.81 -0.48 -6.25
C LYS A 51 -0.01 -0.05 -5.01
N PHE A 52 0.04 1.22 -4.68
CA PHE A 52 -0.76 1.79 -3.60
C PHE A 52 -2.24 1.87 -4.00
N GLN A 53 -3.15 1.54 -3.08
CA GLN A 53 -4.55 1.90 -3.25
C GLN A 53 -4.64 3.43 -3.17
N LYS A 54 -5.18 4.09 -4.21
CA LYS A 54 -5.26 5.56 -4.25
C LYS A 54 -5.93 6.15 -3.01
N ARG A 55 -6.95 5.47 -2.48
CA ARG A 55 -7.61 5.83 -1.23
C ARG A 55 -6.97 5.08 -0.06
N GLN A 56 -6.41 5.81 0.89
CA GLN A 56 -5.84 5.28 2.14
C GLN A 56 -6.73 5.73 3.29
N CYS A 57 -7.35 4.81 4.00
CA CYS A 57 -8.27 5.11 5.10
C CYS A 57 -7.74 4.54 6.42
N CYS A 58 -7.85 5.35 7.46
CA CYS A 58 -7.55 4.99 8.83
C CYS A 58 -8.86 4.72 9.58
N GLU A 59 -9.16 3.45 9.85
CA GLU A 59 -10.37 3.05 10.59
C GLU A 59 -10.43 3.63 12.00
N GLN A 60 -9.27 3.78 12.66
CA GLN A 60 -9.18 4.30 14.04
C GLN A 60 -9.60 5.78 14.15
N THR A 61 -9.24 6.61 13.17
CA THR A 61 -9.57 8.04 13.16
C THR A 61 -10.76 8.38 12.26
N ARG A 62 -11.26 7.39 11.49
CA ARG A 62 -12.28 7.56 10.45
C ARG A 62 -11.93 8.66 9.44
N LYS A 63 -10.64 8.77 9.10
CA LYS A 63 -10.14 9.70 8.08
C LYS A 63 -9.59 8.96 6.87
N CYS A 64 -9.77 9.54 5.70
CA CYS A 64 -9.19 9.05 4.46
C CYS A 64 -8.39 10.15 3.76
N ARG A 65 -7.29 9.74 3.11
CA ARG A 65 -6.45 10.56 2.25
C ARG A 65 -6.32 9.93 0.86
N CYS A 66 -6.01 10.74 -0.13
CA CYS A 66 -5.64 10.24 -1.45
C CYS A 66 -4.11 10.23 -1.58
N VAL A 67 -3.57 9.16 -2.17
CA VAL A 67 -2.15 9.00 -2.48
C VAL A 67 -1.94 8.70 -3.95
N ASN A 68 -0.74 9.02 -4.44
CA ASN A 68 -0.29 8.60 -5.76
C ASN A 68 -0.15 7.07 -5.81
N GLU A 69 -0.66 6.46 -6.88
CA GLU A 69 -0.70 5.00 -7.03
C GLU A 69 0.69 4.34 -7.07
N THR A 70 1.70 5.09 -7.54
CA THR A 70 3.07 4.59 -7.76
C THR A 70 4.01 5.00 -6.64
N THR A 71 3.97 6.26 -6.20
CA THR A 71 4.90 6.77 -5.18
C THR A 71 4.38 6.63 -3.75
N GLY A 72 3.06 6.53 -3.56
CA GLY A 72 2.43 6.54 -2.24
C GLY A 72 2.39 7.92 -1.58
N GLU A 73 2.81 8.98 -2.27
CA GLU A 73 2.79 10.35 -1.77
C GLU A 73 1.36 10.86 -1.65
N THR A 74 1.07 11.56 -0.56
CA THR A 74 -0.25 12.17 -0.33
C THR A 74 -0.52 13.27 -1.36
N VAL A 75 -1.58 13.10 -2.15
CA VAL A 75 -2.08 14.12 -3.09
C VAL A 75 -3.25 14.91 -2.52
N VAL A 76 -4.06 14.29 -1.65
CA VAL A 76 -5.13 14.95 -0.89
C VAL A 76 -4.96 14.57 0.58
N PRO A 77 -4.86 15.53 1.51
CA PRO A 77 -4.65 15.26 2.93
C PRO A 77 -5.85 14.56 3.58
N ASP A 78 -5.67 14.15 4.84
CA ASP A 78 -6.71 13.45 5.59
C ASP A 78 -7.98 14.29 5.76
N THR A 79 -9.10 13.70 5.31
CA THR A 79 -10.44 14.29 5.46
C THR A 79 -11.32 13.35 6.27
N ALA A 80 -12.32 13.90 6.96
CA ALA A 80 -13.36 13.10 7.63
C ALA A 80 -14.37 12.47 6.65
N ASN A 81 -14.16 12.63 5.33
CA ASN A 81 -15.01 12.06 4.31
C ASN A 81 -14.56 10.62 4.00
N MET A 82 -15.28 9.63 4.54
CA MET A 82 -15.01 8.21 4.27
C MET A 82 -15.31 7.80 2.82
N ASN A 83 -16.10 8.60 2.09
CA ASN A 83 -16.41 8.40 0.68
C ASN A 83 -15.52 9.28 -0.23
N LEU A 84 -14.32 9.65 0.23
CA LEU A 84 -13.36 10.41 -0.56
C LEU A 84 -13.09 9.71 -1.89
N ASN A 85 -13.42 10.38 -3.00
CA ASN A 85 -13.09 9.90 -4.34
C ASN A 85 -11.67 10.32 -4.71
N CYS A 86 -10.87 9.36 -5.17
CA CYS A 86 -9.45 9.56 -5.53
C CYS A 86 -9.18 9.16 -6.99
N GLU A 87 -10.17 9.33 -7.87
CA GLU A 87 -10.09 8.96 -9.30
C GLU A 87 -9.10 9.82 -10.08
#